data_AF-A0A7Y6YTS9-F1
#
_entry.id   AF-A0A7Y6YTS9-F1
#
_cell.length_a   1.000
_cell.length_b   1.000
_cell.length_c   1.000
_cell.angle_alpha   90.00
_cell.angle_beta   90.00
_cell.angle_gamma   90.00
#
_symmetry.space_group_name_H-M   'P 1'
#
loop_
_entity.id
_entity.type
_entity.pdbx_description
1 polymer ?
#
loop_
_entity_poly.entity_id
_entity_poly.type
_entity_poly.pdbx_seq_one_letter_code
_entity_poly.pdbx_strand_id
1 'polypeptide(L)'
;MEDKAPEIVASGRGAVAEQILQIAFEQGVRVREDADLAQVLSLMDVGDEIPIEAFAAVAEILTYVYRANGEEMPGLDIPLKPNPDIQKEEEDD
;
A
#
# COMPACT_ATOMS: atom_id res chain seq x y z
N MET A 1 -0.35 -16.38 16.78
CA MET A 1 0.55 -15.86 15.74
C MET A 1 0.65 -14.37 16.04
N GLU A 2 1.84 -13.79 16.11
CA GLU A 2 1.94 -12.34 16.28
C GLU A 2 1.48 -11.71 14.97
N ASP A 3 0.29 -11.10 14.97
CA ASP A 3 -0.19 -10.25 13.88
C ASP A 3 0.62 -8.95 13.92
N LYS A 4 1.85 -9.01 13.40
CA LYS A 4 2.71 -7.83 13.29
C LYS A 4 2.15 -6.91 12.22
N ALA A 5 2.09 -5.62 12.52
CA ALA A 5 1.71 -4.63 11.54
C ALA A 5 2.67 -4.69 10.33
N PRO A 6 2.20 -4.34 9.12
CA PRO A 6 3.08 -4.18 7.98
C PRO A 6 4.21 -3.21 8.29
N GLU A 7 5.42 -3.51 7.81
CA GLU A 7 6.63 -2.71 8.06
C GLU A 7 7.21 -2.13 6.76
N ILE A 8 7.96 -1.04 6.89
CA ILE A 8 8.69 -0.42 5.79
C ILE A 8 9.98 -1.20 5.54
N VAL A 9 10.01 -1.99 4.46
CA VAL A 9 11.20 -2.80 4.11
C VAL A 9 12.22 -2.05 3.25
N ALA A 10 11.79 -0.99 2.56
CA ALA A 10 12.65 -0.14 1.73
C ALA A 10 12.04 1.25 1.57
N SER A 11 12.90 2.28 1.54
CA SER A 11 12.52 3.66 1.27
C SER A 11 13.68 4.36 0.54
N GLY A 12 13.36 5.34 -0.31
CA GLY A 12 14.35 6.01 -1.13
C GLY A 12 13.80 7.24 -1.86
N ARG A 13 14.71 8.10 -2.34
CA ARG A 13 14.40 9.26 -3.18
C ARG A 13 15.39 9.36 -4.33
N GLY A 14 14.99 9.98 -5.43
CA GLY A 14 15.82 10.15 -6.64
C GLY A 14 16.37 8.81 -7.13
N ALA A 15 17.68 8.75 -7.37
CA ALA A 15 18.35 7.55 -7.90
C ALA A 15 18.16 6.29 -7.05
N VAL A 16 17.95 6.42 -5.74
CA VAL A 16 17.67 5.27 -4.86
C VAL A 16 16.25 4.74 -5.11
N ALA A 17 15.26 5.63 -5.28
CA ALA A 17 13.90 5.23 -5.60
C ALA A 17 13.83 4.54 -6.97
N GLU A 18 14.57 5.05 -7.95
CA GLU A 18 14.69 4.42 -9.28
C GLU A 18 15.24 2.99 -9.18
N GLN A 19 16.26 2.76 -8.33
CA GLN A 19 16.81 1.42 -8.09
C GLN A 19 15.81 0.49 -7.39
N ILE A 20 15.06 0.98 -6.39
CA ILE A 20 14.02 0.20 -5.72
C ILE A 20 12.97 -0.25 -6.74
N LEU A 21 12.49 0.66 -7.58
CA LEU A 21 11.52 0.36 -8.63
C LEU A 21 12.06 -0.65 -9.64
N GLN A 22 13.30 -0.46 -10.09
CA GLN A 22 13.94 -1.38 -11.03
C GLN A 22 13.98 -2.81 -10.47
N ILE A 23 14.44 -2.98 -9.22
CA ILE A 23 14.49 -4.28 -8.55
C ILE A 23 13.07 -4.87 -8.39
N ALA A 24 12.09 -4.05 -7.99
CA ALA A 24 10.70 -4.50 -7.86
C ALA A 24 10.16 -5.07 -9.18
N PHE A 25 10.36 -4.36 -10.29
CA PHE A 25 9.93 -4.82 -11.61
C PHE A 25 10.67 -6.09 -12.06
N GLU A 26 11.98 -6.18 -11.85
CA GLU A 26 12.77 -7.37 -12.19
C GLU A 26 12.32 -8.62 -11.41
N GLN A 27 11.85 -8.45 -10.18
CA GLN A 27 11.34 -9.53 -9.33
C GLN A 27 9.84 -9.78 -9.50
N GLY A 28 9.15 -9.04 -10.38
CA GLY A 28 7.70 -9.15 -10.57
C GLY A 28 6.88 -8.67 -9.37
N VAL A 29 7.45 -7.83 -8.51
CA VAL A 29 6.73 -7.16 -7.41
C VAL A 29 5.82 -6.08 -8.01
N ARG A 30 4.55 -6.11 -7.64
CA ARG A 30 3.56 -5.13 -8.11
C ARG A 30 3.84 -3.76 -7.47
N VAL A 31 3.78 -2.70 -8.28
CA VAL A 31 3.97 -1.31 -7.84
C VAL A 31 2.64 -0.57 -8.01
N ARG A 32 2.22 0.15 -6.96
CA ARG A 32 1.08 1.08 -7.00
C ARG A 32 1.62 2.49 -6.88
N GLU A 33 1.16 3.37 -7.76
CA GLU A 33 1.46 4.79 -7.68
C GLU A 33 0.36 5.50 -6.88
N ASP A 34 0.75 6.12 -5.79
CA ASP A 34 -0.12 6.90 -4.89
C ASP A 34 0.77 7.97 -4.23
N ALA A 35 0.69 9.20 -4.71
CA ALA A 35 1.58 10.27 -4.28
C ALA A 35 1.40 10.62 -2.80
N ASP A 36 0.16 10.61 -2.31
CA ASP A 36 -0.17 10.96 -0.93
C ASP A 36 0.32 9.88 0.03
N LEU A 37 0.03 8.62 -0.26
CA LEU A 37 0.51 7.49 0.53
C LEU A 37 2.03 7.40 0.50
N ALA A 38 2.66 7.55 -0.67
CA ALA A 38 4.11 7.55 -0.79
C ALA A 38 4.74 8.68 0.03
N GLN A 39 4.12 9.87 0.05
CA GLN A 39 4.60 10.98 0.86
C GLN A 39 4.54 10.66 2.35
N VAL A 40 3.43 10.09 2.84
CA VAL A 40 3.28 9.67 4.24
C VAL A 40 4.31 8.60 4.62
N LEU A 41 4.41 7.53 3.83
CA LEU A 41 5.33 6.41 4.12
C LEU A 41 6.80 6.82 3.99
N SER A 42 7.13 7.80 3.14
CA SER A 42 8.50 8.31 2.99
C SER A 42 9.04 9.09 4.20
N LEU A 43 8.18 9.37 5.19
CA LEU A 43 8.57 10.00 6.45
C LEU A 43 9.03 8.99 7.50
N MET A 44 8.81 7.70 7.27
CA MET A 44 9.17 6.60 8.17
C MET A 44 10.53 6.02 7.83
N ASP A 45 11.19 5.42 8.81
CA ASP A 45 12.45 4.72 8.63
C ASP A 45 12.22 3.26 8.21
N VAL A 46 13.22 2.66 7.57
CA VAL A 46 13.19 1.23 7.25
C VAL A 46 13.19 0.42 8.55
N GLY A 47 12.25 -0.49 8.68
CA GLY A 47 11.97 -1.28 9.89
C GLY A 47 10.87 -0.71 10.77
N ASP A 48 10.39 0.51 10.50
CA ASP A 48 9.21 1.04 11.20
C ASP A 48 7.94 0.31 10.74
N GLU A 49 7.01 0.13 11.68
CA GLU A 49 5.63 -0.22 11.34
C GLU A 49 4.97 0.95 10.58
N ILE A 50 4.03 0.64 9.69
CA ILE A 50 3.28 1.69 9.00
C ILE A 50 2.57 2.61 10.02
N PRO A 51 2.39 3.91 9.72
CA PRO A 51 1.67 4.82 10.60
C PRO A 51 0.15 4.56 10.52
N ILE A 52 -0.59 4.84 11.60
CA ILE A 52 -2.04 4.53 11.70
C ILE A 52 -2.86 5.19 10.58
N GLU A 53 -2.44 6.37 10.13
CA GLU A 53 -3.05 7.13 9.05
C GLU A 53 -2.96 6.40 7.70
N ALA A 54 -1.95 5.54 7.52
CA ALA A 54 -1.74 4.75 6.31
C ALA A 54 -2.42 3.37 6.35
N PHE A 55 -2.95 2.93 7.50
CA PHE A 55 -3.48 1.56 7.66
C PHE A 55 -4.58 1.24 6.66
N ALA A 56 -5.55 2.16 6.48
CA ALA A 56 -6.68 1.92 5.59
C ALA A 56 -6.23 1.74 4.13
N ALA A 57 -5.33 2.61 3.66
CA ALA A 57 -4.80 2.56 2.30
C ALA A 57 -3.96 1.30 2.07
N VAL A 58 -3.07 0.95 3.01
CA VAL A 58 -2.28 -0.28 2.92
C VAL A 58 -3.16 -1.52 2.95
N ALA A 59 -4.19 -1.55 3.80
CA ALA A 59 -5.12 -2.68 3.88
C ALA A 59 -5.94 -2.84 2.58
N GLU A 60 -6.31 -1.74 1.92
CA GLU A 60 -6.95 -1.78 0.59
C GLU A 60 -6.01 -2.40 -0.46
N ILE A 61 -4.74 -1.97 -0.48
CA ILE A 61 -3.72 -2.50 -1.39
C ILE A 61 -3.52 -3.99 -1.17
N LEU A 62 -3.34 -4.41 0.07
CA LEU A 62 -3.16 -5.81 0.41
C LEU A 62 -4.41 -6.61 0.02
N THR A 63 -5.61 -6.09 0.27
CA THR A 63 -6.86 -6.77 -0.11
C THR A 63 -6.93 -7.00 -1.62
N TYR A 64 -6.53 -6.01 -2.41
CA TYR A 64 -6.42 -6.15 -3.86
C TYR A 64 -5.42 -7.24 -4.26
N VAL A 65 -4.23 -7.27 -3.64
CA VAL A 65 -3.18 -8.25 -3.94
C VAL A 65 -3.63 -9.68 -3.60
N TYR A 66 -4.21 -9.91 -2.42
CA TYR A 66 -4.74 -11.22 -2.01
C TYR A 66 -5.83 -11.70 -2.98
N ARG A 67 -6.81 -10.85 -3.29
CA ARG A 67 -7.88 -11.18 -4.25
C ARG A 67 -7.33 -11.50 -5.64
N ALA A 68 -6.34 -10.74 -6.12
CA ALA A 68 -5.68 -11.00 -7.40
C ALA A 68 -4.92 -12.33 -7.41
N ASN A 69 -4.50 -12.82 -6.24
CA ASN A 69 -3.86 -14.12 -6.07
C ASN A 69 -4.87 -15.25 -5.79
N GLY A 70 -6.18 -14.97 -5.73
CA GLY A 70 -7.22 -15.96 -5.42
C GLY A 70 -7.32 -16.32 -3.94
N GLU A 71 -6.77 -15.48 -3.07
CA GLU A 71 -6.71 -15.67 -1.63
C GLU A 71 -7.55 -14.62 -0.91
N GLU A 72 -7.99 -14.95 0.32
CA GLU A 72 -8.58 -13.97 1.24
C GLU A 72 -7.51 -13.54 2.25
N MET A 73 -7.45 -12.23 2.55
CA MET A 73 -6.53 -11.74 3.56
C MET A 73 -6.94 -12.28 4.94
N PRO A 74 -6.06 -13.01 5.64
CA PRO A 74 -6.38 -13.52 6.98
C PRO A 74 -6.40 -12.37 8.00
N GLY A 75 -7.39 -12.36 8.89
CA GLY A 75 -7.41 -11.49 10.08
C GLY A 75 -7.97 -10.06 9.90
N LEU A 76 -8.44 -9.69 8.71
CA LEU A 76 -9.12 -8.41 8.49
C LEU A 76 -10.65 -8.58 8.62
N ASP A 77 -11.14 -8.70 9.85
CA ASP A 77 -12.60 -8.78 10.15
C ASP A 77 -13.34 -7.44 9.95
N ILE A 78 -12.62 -6.39 9.53
CA ILE A 78 -13.16 -5.07 9.26
C ILE A 78 -13.40 -4.94 7.76
N PRO A 79 -14.67 -4.84 7.29
CA PRO A 79 -14.92 -4.47 5.92
C PRO A 79 -14.43 -3.03 5.73
N LEU A 80 -13.31 -2.87 5.02
CA LEU A 80 -12.89 -1.59 4.48
C LEU A 80 -14.03 -1.12 3.58
N LYS A 81 -14.86 -0.21 4.10
CA LYS A 81 -15.81 0.49 3.23
C LYS A 81 -14.97 1.25 2.22
N PRO A 82 -15.33 1.22 0.93
CA PRO A 82 -14.66 2.03 -0.07
C PRO A 82 -14.57 3.48 0.44
N ASN A 83 -13.40 4.11 0.27
CA ASN A 83 -13.25 5.52 0.58
C ASN A 83 -14.31 6.30 -0.23
N PRO A 84 -15.27 7.00 0.40
CA PRO A 84 -16.31 7.72 -0.32
C PRO A 84 -15.75 8.84 -1.20
N ASP A 85 -14.50 9.24 -0.98
CA ASP A 85 -13.81 10.26 -1.77
C ASP A 85 -13.28 9.74 -3.12
N ILE A 86 -13.39 8.44 -3.41
CA ILE A 86 -13.07 7.85 -4.73
C ILE A 86 -14.31 7.80 -5.66
N GLN A 87 -15.48 8.29 -5.21
CA GLN A 87 -16.70 8.36 -6.04
C GLN A 87 -17.24 9.78 -6.13
N LYS A 88 -16.46 10.70 -6.72
CA LYS A 88 -16.99 11.93 -7.31
C LYS A 88 -16.14 12.35 -8.51
N GLU A 89 -16.31 11.68 -9.63
CA GLU A 89 -16.17 12.28 -10.96
C GLU A 89 -16.78 11.31 -11.98
N GLU A 90 -17.55 11.87 -12.91
CA GLU A 90 -18.37 11.22 -13.96
C GLU A 90 -19.77 10.72 -13.55
N GLU A 91 -20.72 11.65 -13.51
CA GLU A 91 -21.91 11.65 -14.40
C GLU A 91 -22.69 12.96 -14.12
N ASP A 92 -22.31 14.04 -14.81
CA ASP A 92 -23.21 15.19 -15.02
C ASP A 92 -23.81 15.03 -16.42
N ASP A 93 -25.09 14.64 -16.45
CA ASP A 93 -26.04 14.65 -17.57
C ASP A 93 -26.34 16.09 -18.06
#